data_AF-A0AAJ6YFU9-F1
#
_entry.id   AF-A0AAJ6YFU9-F1
#
_cell.length_a   1.000
_cell.length_b   1.000
_cell.length_c   1.000
_cell.angle_alpha   90.00
_cell.angle_beta   90.00
_cell.angle_gamma   90.00
#
_symmetry.space_group_name_H-M   'P 1'
#
loop_
_entity.id
_entity.type
_entity.pdbx_description
1 polymer ?
#
loop_
_entity_poly.entity_id
_entity_poly.type
_entity_poly.pdbx_seq_one_letter_code
_entity_poly.pdbx_strand_id
1 'polypeptide(L)'
;MVRGKRRIRKRKREKVNKAFEKALAKASNRSQCRTNKLPRRKMPRVLFSSDGPRFRYPPTSVQSHYGAAEILQCDVDGNPQPEIYWTHEDSERILATASNISVLVRPETAGRYYCHARVPGFPELTGSANIYIRAPPTIISQRTQYVPDEGLVKVRLEPTSRIYGSALSFGRNY
;
A
#
# COMPACT_ATOMS: atom_id res chain seq x y z
N MET A 1 -52.50 -60.22 -49.62
CA MET A 1 -52.06 -60.58 -48.25
C MET A 1 -51.18 -59.48 -47.62
N VAL A 2 -51.71 -58.37 -47.07
CA VAL A 2 -50.85 -57.31 -46.43
C VAL A 2 -51.39 -56.80 -45.08
N ARG A 3 -52.67 -57.01 -44.75
CA ARG A 3 -53.31 -56.44 -43.53
C ARG A 3 -52.97 -57.18 -42.21
N GLY A 4 -52.60 -58.46 -42.24
CA GLY A 4 -52.30 -59.25 -41.04
C GLY A 4 -50.97 -58.91 -40.35
N LYS A 5 -49.91 -58.62 -41.14
CA LYS A 5 -48.56 -58.34 -40.60
C LYS A 5 -48.47 -57.01 -39.85
N ARG A 6 -49.25 -56.00 -40.25
CA ARG A 6 -49.30 -54.68 -39.58
C ARG A 6 -49.94 -54.74 -38.20
N ARG A 7 -51.03 -55.51 -38.03
CA ARG A 7 -51.71 -55.72 -36.72
C ARG A 7 -50.82 -56.45 -35.71
N ILE A 8 -50.04 -57.44 -36.17
CA ILE A 8 -49.11 -58.19 -35.31
C ILE A 8 -47.93 -57.33 -34.87
N ARG A 9 -47.38 -56.49 -35.77
CA ARG A 9 -46.32 -55.52 -35.43
C ARG A 9 -46.78 -54.49 -34.39
N LYS A 10 -48.01 -53.98 -34.51
CA LYS A 10 -48.59 -53.03 -33.53
C LYS A 10 -48.78 -53.70 -32.15
N ARG A 11 -49.36 -54.91 -32.12
CA ARG A 11 -49.52 -55.69 -30.87
C ARG A 11 -48.19 -56.08 -30.22
N LYS A 12 -47.14 -56.39 -31.00
CA LYS A 12 -45.79 -56.63 -30.46
C LYS A 12 -45.20 -55.36 -29.84
N ARG A 13 -45.32 -54.21 -30.51
CA ARG A 13 -44.81 -52.92 -30.01
C ARG A 13 -45.52 -52.47 -28.73
N GLU A 14 -46.82 -52.73 -28.63
CA GLU A 14 -47.66 -52.40 -27.47
C GLU A 14 -47.36 -53.30 -26.25
N LYS A 15 -47.07 -54.60 -26.48
CA LYS A 15 -46.58 -55.51 -25.43
C LYS A 15 -45.20 -55.11 -24.90
N VAL A 16 -44.29 -54.69 -25.78
CA VAL A 16 -42.96 -54.23 -25.41
C VAL A 16 -43.06 -52.94 -24.59
N ASN A 17 -43.87 -51.97 -25.02
CA ASN A 17 -44.07 -50.73 -24.28
C ASN A 17 -44.68 -50.99 -22.89
N LYS A 18 -45.67 -51.90 -22.78
CA LYS A 18 -46.26 -52.25 -21.48
C LYS A 18 -45.27 -52.96 -20.54
N ALA A 19 -44.32 -53.71 -21.08
CA ALA A 19 -43.24 -54.33 -20.30
C ALA A 19 -42.21 -53.28 -19.83
N PHE A 20 -41.90 -52.29 -20.66
CA PHE A 20 -41.00 -51.18 -20.32
C PHE A 20 -41.57 -50.29 -19.22
N GLU A 21 -42.84 -49.88 -19.32
CA GLU A 21 -43.52 -49.09 -18.28
C GLU A 21 -43.60 -49.84 -16.93
N LYS A 22 -43.82 -51.15 -16.96
CA LYS A 22 -43.84 -51.99 -15.75
C LYS A 22 -42.45 -52.13 -15.11
N ALA A 23 -41.37 -52.06 -15.90
CA ALA A 23 -40.00 -52.06 -15.40
C ALA A 23 -39.62 -50.70 -14.78
N LEU A 24 -40.05 -49.58 -15.39
CA LEU A 24 -39.86 -48.23 -14.84
C LEU A 24 -40.59 -48.04 -13.51
N ALA A 25 -41.85 -48.48 -13.41
CA ALA A 25 -42.63 -48.42 -12.17
C ALA A 25 -42.02 -49.28 -11.03
N LYS A 26 -41.20 -50.29 -11.36
CA LYS A 26 -40.52 -51.16 -10.38
C LYS A 26 -39.15 -50.62 -9.95
N ALA A 27 -38.56 -49.69 -10.71
CA ALA A 27 -37.25 -49.08 -10.43
C ALA A 27 -37.34 -47.83 -9.54
N SER A 28 -38.52 -47.22 -9.40
CA SER A 28 -38.73 -45.98 -8.64
C SER A 28 -38.99 -46.18 -7.14
N ASN A 29 -38.41 -47.21 -6.51
CA ASN A 29 -38.60 -47.43 -5.07
C ASN A 29 -37.34 -47.90 -4.34
N ARG A 30 -36.18 -47.34 -4.68
CA ARG A 30 -34.94 -47.63 -3.95
C ARG A 30 -34.00 -46.43 -3.86
N SER A 31 -34.22 -45.59 -2.86
CA SER A 31 -33.15 -44.93 -2.09
C SER A 31 -33.75 -44.10 -0.95
N GLN A 32 -34.21 -44.73 0.14
CA GLN A 32 -34.27 -44.03 1.42
C GLN A 32 -32.88 -44.06 2.04
N CYS A 33 -32.04 -43.09 1.68
CA CYS A 33 -30.81 -42.84 2.42
C CYS A 33 -31.18 -42.19 3.76
N ARG A 34 -31.20 -42.98 4.84
CA ARG A 34 -31.26 -42.43 6.19
C ARG A 34 -29.95 -41.71 6.47
N THR A 35 -29.94 -40.39 6.34
CA THR A 35 -28.86 -39.57 6.87
C THR A 35 -29.02 -39.55 8.38
N ASN A 36 -28.12 -40.23 9.10
CA ASN A 36 -27.96 -39.92 10.52
C ASN A 36 -27.47 -38.48 10.58
N LYS A 37 -28.32 -37.57 11.07
CA LYS A 37 -27.91 -36.20 11.41
C LYS A 37 -26.90 -36.30 12.55
N LEU A 38 -25.62 -36.43 12.20
CA LEU A 38 -24.53 -36.16 13.13
C LEU A 38 -24.75 -34.73 13.67
N PRO A 39 -24.58 -34.50 14.98
CA PRO A 39 -24.68 -33.15 15.53
C PRO A 39 -23.70 -32.28 14.75
N ARG A 40 -24.22 -31.24 14.09
CA ARG A 40 -23.40 -30.26 13.38
C ARG A 40 -22.50 -29.65 14.44
N ARG A 41 -21.21 -30.04 14.46
CA ARG A 41 -20.21 -29.32 15.24
C ARG A 41 -20.30 -27.87 14.77
N LYS A 42 -20.78 -26.98 15.65
CA LYS A 42 -20.65 -25.54 15.40
C LYS A 42 -19.14 -25.32 15.30
N MET A 43 -18.64 -25.01 14.10
CA MET A 43 -17.26 -24.58 13.99
C MET A 43 -17.09 -23.39 14.93
N PRO A 44 -16.03 -23.37 15.77
CA PRO A 44 -15.76 -22.18 16.55
C PRO A 44 -15.64 -21.00 15.59
N ARG A 45 -16.38 -19.91 15.86
CA ARG A 45 -16.16 -18.66 15.13
C ARG A 45 -14.77 -18.18 15.52
N VAL A 46 -13.82 -18.25 14.60
CA VAL A 46 -12.52 -17.61 14.77
C VAL A 46 -12.80 -16.11 14.78
N LEU A 47 -12.62 -15.46 15.93
CA LEU A 47 -12.70 -14.01 16.03
C LEU A 47 -11.36 -13.47 15.54
N PHE A 48 -11.33 -12.92 14.34
CA PHE A 48 -10.16 -12.22 13.84
C PHE A 48 -10.14 -10.83 14.49
N SER A 49 -9.32 -10.67 15.53
CA SER A 49 -9.04 -9.34 16.09
C SER A 49 -8.23 -8.57 15.05
N SER A 50 -8.81 -7.56 14.44
CA SER A 50 -8.11 -6.67 13.50
C SER A 50 -7.76 -5.36 14.19
N ASP A 51 -6.55 -4.87 13.96
CA ASP A 51 -6.03 -3.64 14.55
C ASP A 51 -5.57 -2.69 13.44
N GLY A 52 -5.90 -1.41 13.59
CA GLY A 52 -5.53 -0.37 12.62
C GLY A 52 -4.03 -0.07 12.60
N PRO A 53 -3.56 0.67 11.57
CA PRO A 53 -2.16 1.03 11.44
C PRO A 53 -1.71 1.99 12.56
N ARG A 54 -0.55 1.73 13.16
CA ARG A 54 0.08 2.59 14.17
C ARG A 54 1.58 2.68 13.94
N PHE A 55 2.15 3.88 13.99
CA PHE A 55 3.60 4.05 13.93
C PHE A 55 4.30 3.37 15.12
N ARG A 56 5.22 2.45 14.84
CA ARG A 56 6.28 2.07 15.78
C ARG A 56 7.40 3.09 15.73
N TYR A 57 7.81 3.43 14.51
CA TYR A 57 8.79 4.48 14.24
C TYR A 57 8.26 5.38 13.11
N PRO A 58 7.80 6.60 13.42
CA PRO A 58 7.40 7.55 12.40
C PRO A 58 8.63 8.01 11.60
N PRO A 59 8.43 8.43 10.35
CA PRO A 59 9.52 8.97 9.55
C PRO A 59 10.07 10.26 10.16
N THR A 60 11.39 10.43 10.12
CA THR A 60 12.10 11.56 10.72
C THR A 60 12.85 12.37 9.68
N SER A 61 12.84 13.69 9.83
CA SER A 61 13.55 14.59 8.93
C SER A 61 15.07 14.49 9.10
N VAL A 62 15.79 14.57 7.99
CA VAL A 62 17.25 14.40 7.94
C VAL A 62 17.91 15.58 7.23
N GLN A 63 19.14 15.90 7.62
CA GLN A 63 19.98 16.90 6.96
C GLN A 63 21.23 16.24 6.42
N SER A 64 21.47 16.36 5.12
CA SER A 64 22.56 15.67 4.45
C SER A 64 23.28 16.53 3.41
N HIS A 65 24.37 16.02 2.87
CA HIS A 65 25.17 16.66 1.85
C HIS A 65 24.70 16.25 0.45
N TYR A 66 24.92 17.12 -0.52
CA TYR A 66 24.67 16.81 -1.92
C TYR A 66 25.39 15.52 -2.34
N GLY A 67 24.69 14.62 -3.03
CA GLY A 67 25.22 13.36 -3.53
C GLY A 67 25.28 12.22 -2.50
N ALA A 68 24.93 12.46 -1.24
CA ALA A 68 24.81 11.40 -0.24
C ALA A 68 23.57 10.52 -0.51
N ALA A 69 23.61 9.26 -0.07
CA ALA A 69 22.45 8.38 -0.06
C ALA A 69 21.86 8.35 1.35
N GLU A 70 20.64 8.88 1.50
CA GLU A 70 19.93 8.95 2.78
C GLU A 70 18.82 7.92 2.84
N ILE A 71 18.62 7.33 4.02
CA ILE A 71 17.58 6.33 4.24
C ILE A 71 16.46 6.96 5.06
N LEU A 72 15.26 7.03 4.48
CA LEU A 72 14.04 7.36 5.22
C LEU A 72 13.40 6.07 5.72
N GLN A 73 13.14 6.00 7.02
CA GLN A 73 12.56 4.84 7.69
C GLN A 73 11.12 5.13 8.10
N CYS A 74 10.23 4.16 7.90
CA CYS A 74 8.86 4.19 8.37
C CYS A 74 8.44 2.80 8.81
N ASP A 75 8.21 2.62 10.10
CA ASP A 75 7.78 1.34 10.66
C ASP A 75 6.39 1.47 11.27
N VAL A 76 5.47 0.66 10.76
CA VAL A 76 4.04 0.68 11.10
C VAL A 76 3.61 -0.73 11.50
N ASP A 77 2.95 -0.81 12.64
CA ASP A 77 2.32 -2.01 13.17
C ASP A 77 0.83 -2.02 12.81
N GLY A 78 0.24 -3.20 12.71
CA GLY A 78 -1.17 -3.36 12.37
C GLY A 78 -1.52 -4.81 12.06
N ASN A 79 -2.80 -5.15 12.17
CA ASN A 79 -3.28 -6.51 11.92
C ASN A 79 -4.55 -6.50 11.06
N PRO A 80 -4.50 -6.98 9.81
CA PRO A 80 -3.36 -7.60 9.13
C PRO A 80 -2.20 -6.62 8.85
N GLN A 81 -1.03 -7.16 8.48
CA GLN A 81 0.19 -6.39 8.20
C GLN A 81 -0.11 -5.20 7.27
N PRO A 82 0.23 -3.95 7.66
CA PRO A 82 -0.03 -2.77 6.84
C PRO A 82 0.73 -2.79 5.50
N GLU A 83 0.07 -2.32 4.44
CA GLU A 83 0.72 -1.98 3.17
C GLU A 83 1.33 -0.58 3.28
N ILE A 84 2.65 -0.47 3.08
CA ILE A 84 3.39 0.80 3.21
C ILE A 84 3.83 1.30 1.83
N TYR A 85 3.61 2.57 1.55
CA TYR A 85 4.10 3.22 0.33
C TYR A 85 4.53 4.67 0.57
N TRP A 86 5.43 5.16 -0.29
CA TRP A 86 6.01 6.49 -0.18
C TRP A 86 5.64 7.38 -1.36
N THR A 87 5.38 8.66 -1.07
CA THR A 87 5.21 9.73 -2.06
C THR A 87 6.10 10.92 -1.72
N HIS A 88 6.30 11.83 -2.67
CA HIS A 88 7.06 13.07 -2.47
C HIS A 88 6.17 14.28 -2.73
N GLU A 89 6.43 15.40 -2.06
CA GLU A 89 5.54 16.56 -2.14
C GLU A 89 5.38 17.15 -3.54
N ASP A 90 6.40 17.03 -4.40
CA ASP A 90 6.33 17.49 -5.79
C ASP A 90 5.66 16.48 -6.72
N SER A 91 5.45 15.24 -6.26
CA SER A 91 4.75 14.21 -7.04
C SER A 91 3.96 13.25 -6.15
N GLU A 92 2.64 13.21 -6.31
CA GLU A 92 1.75 12.22 -5.67
C GLU A 92 1.94 10.78 -6.21
N ARG A 93 2.97 10.56 -7.03
CA ARG A 93 3.32 9.23 -7.54
C ARG A 93 3.97 8.40 -6.43
N ILE A 94 3.59 7.13 -6.38
CA ILE A 94 4.25 6.14 -5.53
C ILE A 94 5.70 5.96 -5.98
N LEU A 95 6.63 6.28 -5.09
CA LEU A 95 8.08 6.11 -5.30
C LEU A 95 8.53 4.69 -4.99
N ALA A 96 8.01 4.11 -3.91
CA ALA A 96 8.33 2.77 -3.46
C ALA A 96 7.25 2.22 -2.53
N THR A 97 7.18 0.90 -2.42
CA THR A 97 6.28 0.16 -1.53
C THR A 97 7.14 -0.65 -0.54
N ALA A 98 7.75 0.05 0.40
CA ALA A 98 8.66 -0.51 1.40
C ALA A 98 8.63 0.34 2.67
N SER A 99 8.98 -0.27 3.82
CA SER A 99 9.14 0.45 5.09
C SER A 99 10.23 1.52 5.00
N ASN A 100 11.34 1.19 4.34
CA ASN A 100 12.50 2.06 4.22
C ASN A 100 12.80 2.34 2.76
N ILE A 101 13.18 3.58 2.45
CA ILE A 101 13.60 3.99 1.10
C ILE A 101 14.96 4.66 1.15
N SER A 102 15.78 4.42 0.13
CA SER A 102 17.06 5.11 -0.04
C SER A 102 16.90 6.18 -1.11
N VAL A 103 17.20 7.43 -0.77
CA VAL A 103 17.09 8.59 -1.66
C VAL A 103 18.48 9.17 -1.88
N LEU A 104 18.86 9.35 -3.13
CA LEU A 104 20.08 10.08 -3.49
C LEU A 104 19.82 11.58 -3.38
N VAL A 105 20.53 12.25 -2.48
CA VAL A 105 20.30 13.66 -2.13
C VAL A 105 20.71 14.57 -3.29
N ARG A 106 19.71 15.19 -3.93
CA ARG A 106 19.84 16.20 -4.97
C ARG A 106 18.84 17.34 -4.74
N PRO A 107 19.04 18.53 -5.33
CA PRO A 107 18.10 19.65 -5.20
C PRO A 107 16.67 19.27 -5.55
N GLU A 108 16.47 18.38 -6.52
CA GLU A 108 15.15 17.93 -7.00
C GLU A 108 14.52 16.87 -6.10
N THR A 109 15.30 16.21 -5.26
CA THR A 109 14.83 15.20 -4.29
C THR A 109 14.83 15.75 -2.86
N ALA A 110 15.15 17.03 -2.69
CA ALA A 110 15.00 17.71 -1.41
C ALA A 110 13.52 17.96 -1.14
N GLY A 111 13.19 18.23 0.12
CA GLY A 111 11.82 18.49 0.53
C GLY A 111 11.18 17.31 1.23
N ARG A 112 9.85 17.29 1.22
CA ARG A 112 9.04 16.45 2.10
C ARG A 112 8.57 15.18 1.41
N TYR A 113 8.73 14.09 2.12
CA TYR A 113 8.28 12.76 1.78
C TYR A 113 7.15 12.35 2.72
N TYR A 114 6.19 11.61 2.18
CA TYR A 114 5.08 11.06 2.95
C TYR A 114 5.15 9.54 2.93
N CYS A 115 5.13 8.94 4.11
CA CYS A 115 4.89 7.52 4.32
C CYS A 115 3.40 7.31 4.56
N HIS A 116 2.81 6.43 3.78
CA HIS A 116 1.41 6.04 3.87
C HIS A 116 1.32 4.58 4.29
N ALA A 117 0.43 4.26 5.23
CA ALA A 117 0.21 2.90 5.70
C ALA A 117 -1.27 2.56 5.74
N ARG A 118 -1.63 1.46 5.07
CA ARG A 118 -3.01 1.02 4.87
C ARG A 118 -3.25 -0.34 5.51
N VAL A 119 -4.29 -0.43 6.33
CA VAL A 119 -4.88 -1.68 6.78
C VAL A 119 -6.34 -1.72 6.32
N PRO A 120 -6.82 -2.80 5.66
CA PRO A 120 -8.20 -2.89 5.21
C PRO A 120 -9.21 -2.66 6.34
N GLY A 121 -10.18 -1.77 6.11
CA GLY A 121 -11.22 -1.45 7.09
C GLY A 121 -10.84 -0.36 8.10
N PHE A 122 -9.62 0.16 8.05
CA PHE A 122 -9.17 1.28 8.89
C PHE A 122 -8.80 2.51 8.05
N PRO A 123 -8.83 3.72 8.64
CA PRO A 123 -8.27 4.91 8.03
C PRO A 123 -6.79 4.72 7.69
N GLU A 124 -6.36 5.33 6.59
CA GLU A 124 -4.95 5.36 6.22
C GLU A 124 -4.16 6.23 7.22
N LEU A 125 -2.99 5.74 7.64
CA LEU A 125 -2.07 6.46 8.49
C LEU A 125 -0.98 7.11 7.64
N THR A 126 -0.79 8.41 7.79
CA THR A 126 0.23 9.17 7.05
C THR A 126 1.23 9.81 8.01
N GLY A 127 2.52 9.70 7.67
CA GLY A 127 3.63 10.35 8.37
C GLY A 127 4.51 11.09 7.36
N SER A 128 5.24 12.12 7.80
CA SER A 128 6.08 12.91 6.89
C SER A 128 7.48 13.13 7.44
N ALA A 129 8.44 13.25 6.52
CA ALA A 129 9.83 13.57 6.82
C ALA A 129 10.41 14.47 5.73
N ASN A 130 11.28 15.41 6.12
CA ASN A 130 11.95 16.29 5.18
C ASN A 130 13.42 15.90 4.99
N ILE A 131 13.87 15.90 3.74
CA ILE A 131 15.29 15.85 3.39
C ILE A 131 15.77 17.29 3.15
N TYR A 132 16.74 17.71 3.95
CA TYR A 132 17.37 19.01 3.86
C TYR A 132 18.80 18.88 3.32
N ILE A 133 19.18 19.73 2.36
CA ILE A 133 20.55 19.78 1.87
C ILE A 133 21.33 20.84 2.62
N ARG A 134 22.43 20.43 3.27
CA ARG A 134 23.42 21.32 3.87
C ARG A 134 24.16 22.03 2.75
N ALA A 135 24.05 23.35 2.70
CA ALA A 135 24.88 24.17 1.83
C ALA A 135 26.08 24.73 2.62
N PRO A 136 27.23 24.95 1.96
CA PRO A 136 28.31 25.73 2.55
C PRO A 136 27.79 27.09 3.03
N PRO A 137 28.22 27.57 4.20
CA PRO A 137 27.83 28.89 4.67
C PRO A 137 28.34 29.95 3.70
N THR A 138 27.49 30.91 3.37
CA THR A 138 27.91 32.08 2.61
C THR A 138 28.35 33.16 3.59
N ILE A 139 29.47 33.80 3.29
CA ILE A 139 29.93 34.96 4.06
C ILE A 139 29.17 36.17 3.52
N ILE A 140 28.30 36.74 4.35
CA ILE A 140 27.67 38.03 4.06
C ILE A 140 28.44 39.08 4.86
N SER A 141 29.15 39.95 4.16
CA SER A 141 29.85 41.09 4.77
C SER A 141 29.37 42.40 4.15
N GLN A 142 29.35 43.48 4.94
CA GLN A 142 29.11 44.82 4.42
C GLN A 142 30.21 45.16 3.39
N ARG A 143 29.82 45.72 2.23
CA ARG A 143 30.73 46.07 1.13
C ARG A 143 31.79 47.10 1.52
N THR A 144 31.45 48.00 2.43
CA THR A 144 32.34 49.06 2.91
C THR A 144 32.51 48.90 4.41
N GLN A 145 33.75 48.78 4.85
CA GLN A 145 34.12 48.77 6.27
C GLN A 145 35.04 49.96 6.51
N TYR A 146 34.75 50.75 7.54
CA TYR A 146 35.50 51.95 7.86
C TYR A 146 36.76 51.61 8.66
N VAL A 147 37.88 52.17 8.23
CA VAL A 147 39.19 52.02 8.87
C VAL A 147 39.43 53.27 9.73
N PRO A 148 39.69 53.13 11.04
CA PRO A 148 40.15 54.26 11.85
C PRO A 148 41.59 54.65 11.46
N ASP A 149 41.91 55.94 11.56
CA ASP A 149 43.20 56.52 11.12
C ASP A 149 44.42 55.93 11.86
N GLU A 150 44.22 55.41 13.08
CA GLU A 150 45.20 54.61 13.81
C GLU A 150 44.53 53.41 14.52
N GLY A 151 45.09 52.20 14.35
CA GLY A 151 44.69 50.99 15.07
C GLY A 151 44.54 49.73 14.22
N LEU A 152 44.19 48.61 14.88
CA LEU A 152 43.93 47.32 14.22
C LEU A 152 42.54 47.28 13.58
N VAL A 153 42.48 46.97 12.29
CA VAL A 153 41.22 46.77 11.56
C VAL A 153 40.60 45.43 11.95
N LYS A 154 39.39 45.46 12.52
CA LYS A 154 38.60 44.26 12.79
C LYS A 154 37.52 44.09 11.72
N VAL A 155 37.75 43.17 10.80
CA VAL A 155 36.77 42.78 9.79
C VAL A 155 35.72 41.88 10.45
N ARG A 156 34.44 42.29 10.42
CA ARG A 156 33.33 41.43 10.87
C ARG A 156 32.81 40.62 9.68
N LEU A 157 32.81 39.31 9.84
CA LEU A 157 32.19 38.36 8.92
C LEU A 157 31.08 37.63 9.67
N GLU A 158 29.88 37.60 9.09
CA GLU A 158 28.75 36.83 9.63
C GLU A 158 28.48 35.67 8.67
N PRO A 159 28.87 34.43 9.03
CA PRO A 159 28.58 33.26 8.21
C PRO A 159 27.10 32.89 8.32
N THR A 160 26.40 32.79 7.19
CA THR A 160 25.01 32.33 7.14
C THR A 160 24.93 30.94 6.53
N SER A 161 24.46 29.95 7.29
CA SER A 161 24.18 28.60 6.77
C SER A 161 22.94 28.62 5.87
N ARG A 162 23.02 28.07 4.66
CA ARG A 162 21.87 27.88 3.77
C ARG A 162 21.40 26.42 3.84
N ILE A 163 20.09 26.21 3.96
CA ILE A 163 19.47 24.87 3.96
C ILE A 163 18.44 24.81 2.85
N TYR A 164 18.70 24.01 1.81
CA TYR A 164 17.72 23.78 0.73
C TYR A 164 16.65 22.79 1.20
N GLY A 165 15.38 23.09 0.92
CA GLY A 165 14.21 22.32 1.37
C GLY A 165 13.51 22.87 2.62
N SER A 166 13.95 24.02 3.15
CA SER A 166 13.21 24.76 4.20
C SER A 166 12.38 25.88 3.58
N ALA A 167 11.15 26.10 4.07
CA ALA A 167 10.21 27.13 3.60
C ALA A 167 10.72 28.58 3.76
N LEU A 168 11.93 28.78 4.31
CA LEU A 168 12.51 30.08 4.64
C LEU A 168 13.58 30.57 3.66
N SER A 169 13.81 29.90 2.53
CA SER A 169 15.00 30.17 1.69
C SER A 169 14.73 30.57 0.23
N PHE A 170 13.56 31.12 -0.08
CA PHE A 170 13.38 31.92 -1.29
C PHE A 170 13.41 33.41 -0.95
N GLY A 171 14.59 33.90 -0.57
CA GLY A 171 14.92 35.30 -0.76
C GLY A 171 14.96 35.59 -2.25
N ARG A 172 13.80 35.98 -2.81
CA ARG A 172 13.70 36.60 -4.13
C ARG A 172 14.52 37.89 -4.08
N ASN A 173 15.69 37.89 -4.70
CA ASN A 173 16.35 39.11 -5.10
C ASN A 173 15.73 39.50 -6.46
N TYR A 174 14.87 40.52 -6.44
CA TYR A 174 14.57 41.35 -7.60
C TYR A 174 15.47 42.59 -7.53
#